data_AF-A6G2P5-F1
#
_entry.id   AF-A6G2P5-F1
#
_cell.length_a   1.000
_cell.length_b   1.000
_cell.length_c   1.000
_cell.angle_alpha   90.00
_cell.angle_beta   90.00
_cell.angle_gamma   90.00
#
_symmetry.space_group_name_H-M   'P 1'
#
loop_
_entity.id
_entity.type
_entity.pdbx_description
1 polymer ?
#
loop_
_entity_poly.entity_id
_entity_poly.type
_entity_poly.pdbx_seq_one_letter_code
_entity_poly.pdbx_strand_id
1 'polypeptide(L)'
;MPASKGARVEYASRNELVAVAGPVVIRMMDGRATTIEDYRRLMPVLEVAMEQDPAVGFLHVFHSGTPPATPEVRRHAAQLFEPLAARLASVMILTGDGLSSKLMRNSAQSVKSILRNSSFDVARSIDEGARMLALDLVGIDPELLASQCEELHVHMRSLS
;
A
#
# COMPACT_ATOMS: atom_id res chain seq x y z
N MET A 1 -9.97 23.31 11.58
CA MET A 1 -9.56 22.08 10.86
C MET A 1 -8.75 22.53 9.67
N PRO A 2 -7.47 22.16 9.54
CA PRO A 2 -6.73 22.50 8.33
C PRO A 2 -7.34 21.73 7.16
N ALA A 3 -7.54 22.41 6.03
CA ALA A 3 -8.05 21.78 4.80
C ALA A 3 -7.15 20.60 4.42
N SER A 4 -7.74 19.42 4.25
CA SER A 4 -7.02 18.25 3.78
C SER A 4 -6.49 18.53 2.36
N LYS A 5 -5.18 18.75 2.23
CA LYS A 5 -4.53 18.73 0.92
C LYS A 5 -4.75 17.34 0.32
N GLY A 6 -5.12 17.29 -0.96
CA GLY A 6 -5.29 16.04 -1.70
C GLY A 6 -4.01 15.19 -1.67
N ALA A 7 -4.12 13.91 -2.05
CA ALA A 7 -2.98 13.02 -2.10
C ALA A 7 -1.88 13.58 -3.03
N ARG A 8 -0.64 13.61 -2.55
CA ARG A 8 0.54 14.06 -3.31
C ARG A 8 1.16 12.87 -4.01
N VAL A 9 1.21 12.88 -5.34
CA VAL A 9 1.90 11.84 -6.12
C VAL A 9 3.40 12.05 -6.02
N GLU A 10 4.13 11.02 -5.56
CA GLU A 10 5.61 11.03 -5.54
C GLU A 10 6.18 10.55 -6.87
N TYR A 11 5.58 9.49 -7.42
CA TYR A 11 5.88 9.04 -8.78
C TYR A 11 4.70 8.25 -9.36
N ALA A 12 4.59 8.30 -10.69
CA ALA A 12 3.59 7.55 -11.42
C ALA A 12 4.17 7.04 -12.75
N SER A 13 3.73 5.86 -13.12
CA SER A 13 4.00 5.19 -14.38
C SER A 13 2.72 4.50 -14.85
N ARG A 14 2.75 3.91 -16.04
CA ARG A 14 1.63 3.15 -16.58
C ARG A 14 1.14 2.00 -15.67
N ASN A 15 2.04 1.42 -14.88
CA ASN A 15 1.79 0.18 -14.13
C ASN A 15 1.99 0.32 -12.62
N GLU A 16 2.41 1.48 -12.15
CA GLU A 16 2.66 1.74 -10.73
C GLU A 16 2.47 3.22 -10.43
N LEU A 17 1.81 3.50 -9.31
CA LEU A 17 1.70 4.82 -8.73
C LEU A 17 2.03 4.76 -7.25
N VAL A 18 2.77 5.75 -6.75
CA VAL A 18 2.98 5.97 -5.31
C VAL A 18 2.62 7.40 -4.95
N ALA A 19 1.83 7.55 -3.91
CA ALA A 19 1.36 8.82 -3.39
C ALA A 19 1.36 8.84 -1.86
N VAL A 20 1.27 10.03 -1.28
CA VAL A 20 1.16 10.28 0.15
C VAL A 20 -0.11 11.07 0.45
N ALA A 21 -0.92 10.58 1.37
CA ALA A 21 -2.18 11.16 1.83
C ALA A 21 -2.17 11.28 3.36
N GLY A 22 -1.74 12.42 3.88
CA GLY A 22 -1.45 12.57 5.32
C GLY A 22 -0.39 11.54 5.76
N PRO A 23 -0.62 10.77 6.85
CA PRO A 23 0.30 9.74 7.31
C PRO A 23 0.18 8.42 6.54
N VAL A 24 -0.53 8.38 5.41
CA VAL A 24 -0.73 7.15 4.61
C VAL A 24 0.08 7.23 3.31
N VAL A 25 0.98 6.28 3.12
CA VAL A 25 1.58 6.01 1.82
C VAL A 25 0.64 5.07 1.06
N ILE A 26 0.33 5.43 -0.18
CA ILE A 26 -0.53 4.65 -1.07
C ILE A 26 0.32 4.16 -2.24
N ARG A 27 0.32 2.86 -2.49
CA ARG A 27 0.96 2.25 -3.66
C ARG A 27 -0.07 1.49 -4.47
N MET A 28 -0.21 1.83 -5.75
CA MET A 28 -1.08 1.13 -6.69
C MET A 28 -0.24 0.42 -7.73
N MET A 29 -0.58 -0.82 -8.03
CA MET A 29 0.13 -1.68 -8.98
C MET A 29 -0.86 -2.27 -9.98
N ASP A 30 -0.46 -2.29 -11.26
CA ASP A 30 -1.28 -2.83 -12.35
C ASP A 30 -0.47 -3.73 -13.29
N GLY A 31 -0.93 -4.98 -13.44
CA GLY A 31 -0.48 -5.92 -14.47
C GLY A 31 0.98 -6.38 -14.43
N ARG A 32 1.78 -6.00 -13.43
CA ARG A 32 3.22 -6.35 -13.36
C ARG A 32 3.66 -6.86 -12.00
N ALA A 33 4.66 -7.74 -11.98
CA ALA A 33 5.25 -8.22 -10.75
C ALA A 33 5.99 -7.09 -10.02
N THR A 34 5.88 -7.09 -8.69
CA THR A 34 6.75 -6.30 -7.82
C THR A 34 8.18 -6.84 -7.88
N THR A 35 9.15 -5.94 -7.97
CA THR A 35 10.59 -6.20 -7.99
C THR A 35 11.27 -5.64 -6.74
N ILE A 36 12.53 -6.01 -6.51
CA ILE A 36 13.36 -5.43 -5.44
C ILE A 36 13.54 -3.92 -5.65
N GLU A 37 13.71 -3.49 -6.90
CA GLU A 37 13.94 -2.08 -7.22
C GLU A 37 12.71 -1.21 -6.89
N ASP A 38 11.50 -1.77 -7.00
CA ASP A 38 10.29 -1.08 -6.58
C ASP A 38 10.31 -0.76 -5.09
N TYR A 39 10.80 -1.69 -4.26
CA TYR A 39 10.94 -1.44 -2.83
C TYR A 39 12.02 -0.40 -2.54
N ARG A 40 13.15 -0.44 -3.25
CA ARG A 40 14.19 0.60 -3.10
C ARG A 40 13.68 2.00 -3.42
N ARG A 41 12.82 2.15 -4.42
CA ARG A 41 12.17 3.43 -4.75
C ARG A 41 11.12 3.85 -3.72
N LEU A 42 10.42 2.88 -3.14
CA LEU A 42 9.35 3.10 -2.17
C LEU A 42 9.89 3.50 -0.78
N MET A 43 11.00 2.91 -0.33
CA MET A 43 11.51 3.11 1.04
C MET A 43 11.74 4.57 1.41
N PRO A 44 12.38 5.41 0.57
CA PRO A 44 12.55 6.83 0.89
C PRO A 44 11.22 7.57 1.13
N VAL A 45 10.15 7.19 0.43
CA VAL A 45 8.81 7.79 0.62
C VAL A 45 8.24 7.43 1.99
N LEU A 46 8.39 6.16 2.40
CA LEU A 46 7.95 5.70 3.71
C LEU A 46 8.79 6.30 4.85
N GLU A 47 10.11 6.38 4.68
CA GLU A 47 11.01 6.98 5.66
C GLU A 47 10.64 8.45 5.91
N VAL A 48 10.43 9.23 4.84
CA VAL A 48 9.99 10.62 4.96
C VAL A 48 8.62 10.73 5.64
N ALA A 49 7.67 9.86 5.34
CA ALA A 49 6.38 9.84 6.03
C ALA A 49 6.55 9.53 7.53
N MET A 50 7.46 8.60 7.88
CA MET A 50 7.77 8.25 9.26
C MET A 50 8.58 9.31 10.01
N GLU A 51 9.26 10.22 9.33
CA GLU A 51 9.86 11.39 9.98
C GLU A 51 8.79 12.42 10.37
N GLN A 52 7.69 12.49 9.61
CA GLN A 52 6.61 13.45 9.81
C GLN A 52 5.59 12.97 10.83
N ASP A 53 5.32 11.66 10.86
CA ASP A 53 4.24 11.08 11.66
C ASP A 53 4.73 9.94 12.56
N PRO A 54 4.22 9.83 13.81
CA PRO A 54 4.63 8.80 14.76
C PRO A 54 4.22 7.38 14.31
N ALA A 55 3.16 7.26 13.51
CA ALA A 55 2.71 6.03 12.89
C ALA A 55 2.29 6.30 11.45
N VAL A 56 2.59 5.37 10.55
CA VAL A 56 2.34 5.49 9.12
C VAL A 56 1.48 4.33 8.63
N GLY A 57 0.49 4.66 7.82
CA GLY A 57 -0.29 3.69 7.07
C GLY A 57 0.38 3.37 5.75
N PHE A 58 0.34 2.10 5.36
CA PHE A 58 0.78 1.70 4.04
C PHE A 58 -0.29 0.88 3.33
N LEU A 59 -0.96 1.53 2.40
CA LEU A 59 -2.05 0.98 1.61
C LEU A 59 -1.52 0.51 0.26
N HIS A 60 -1.53 -0.80 0.02
CA HIS A 60 -1.14 -1.39 -1.26
C HIS A 60 -2.35 -1.85 -2.05
N VAL A 61 -2.61 -1.27 -3.20
CA VAL A 61 -3.67 -1.68 -4.11
C VAL A 61 -3.08 -2.48 -5.27
N PHE A 62 -3.40 -3.77 -5.34
CA PHE A 62 -3.03 -4.62 -6.47
C PHE A 62 -4.23 -4.86 -7.36
N HIS A 63 -4.14 -4.40 -8.61
CA HIS A 63 -5.17 -4.59 -9.62
C HIS A 63 -5.15 -5.99 -10.23
N SER A 64 -6.31 -6.38 -10.76
CA SER A 64 -6.49 -7.65 -11.48
C SER A 64 -5.37 -7.89 -12.50
N GLY A 65 -4.87 -9.12 -12.54
CA GLY A 65 -3.75 -9.49 -13.41
C GLY A 65 -2.37 -9.20 -12.83
N THR A 66 -2.25 -8.51 -11.70
CA THR A 66 -0.95 -8.34 -11.02
C THR A 66 -0.46 -9.69 -10.47
N PRO A 67 0.69 -10.21 -10.92
CA PRO A 67 1.22 -11.48 -10.41
C PRO A 67 1.84 -11.31 -9.01
N PRO A 68 1.87 -12.38 -8.19
CA PRO A 68 2.52 -12.35 -6.89
C PRO A 68 4.02 -12.11 -7.00
N ALA A 69 4.56 -11.36 -6.04
CA ALA A 69 6.00 -11.19 -5.87
C ALA A 69 6.70 -12.55 -5.70
N THR A 70 7.91 -12.67 -6.25
CA THR A 70 8.74 -13.88 -6.08
C THR A 70 9.14 -14.09 -4.61
N PRO A 71 9.52 -15.31 -4.18
CA PRO A 71 9.97 -15.55 -2.81
C PRO A 71 11.16 -14.68 -2.38
N GLU A 72 12.05 -14.35 -3.31
CA GLU A 72 13.19 -13.46 -3.07
C GLU A 72 12.73 -12.03 -2.78
N VAL A 73 11.84 -11.49 -3.62
CA VAL A 73 11.26 -10.16 -3.44
C VAL A 73 10.51 -10.07 -2.10
N ARG A 74 9.76 -11.11 -1.71
CA ARG A 74 9.06 -11.14 -0.40
C ARG A 74 10.03 -11.13 0.78
N ARG A 75 11.12 -11.89 0.71
CA ARG A 75 12.17 -11.90 1.75
C ARG A 75 12.84 -10.53 1.86
N HIS A 76 13.15 -9.91 0.73
CA HIS A 76 13.73 -8.57 0.71
C HIS A 76 12.79 -7.53 1.29
N ALA A 77 11.52 -7.53 0.88
CA ALA A 77 10.50 -6.65 1.44
C ALA A 77 10.42 -6.81 2.97
N ALA A 78 10.37 -8.04 3.46
CA ALA A 78 10.28 -8.29 4.88
C ALA A 78 11.46 -7.70 5.68
N GLN A 79 12.68 -7.83 5.17
CA GLN A 79 13.88 -7.25 5.80
C GLN A 79 13.83 -5.71 5.84
N LEU A 80 13.24 -5.07 4.84
CA LEU A 80 13.08 -3.61 4.80
C LEU A 80 11.99 -3.11 5.76
N PHE A 81 10.90 -3.85 5.91
CA PHE A 81 9.77 -3.45 6.77
C PHE A 81 9.93 -3.85 8.23
N GLU A 82 10.73 -4.88 8.55
CA GLU A 82 10.93 -5.36 9.93
C GLU A 82 11.35 -4.24 10.91
N PRO A 83 12.32 -3.36 10.59
CA PRO A 83 12.69 -2.25 11.47
C PRO A 83 11.58 -1.22 11.67
N LEU A 84 10.63 -1.15 10.73
CA LEU A 84 9.53 -0.18 10.72
C LEU A 84 8.25 -0.73 11.35
N ALA A 85 8.20 -2.03 11.62
CA ALA A 85 6.99 -2.78 11.93
C ALA A 85 6.17 -2.18 13.10
N ALA A 86 6.85 -1.66 14.12
CA ALA A 86 6.19 -1.08 15.31
C ALA A 86 5.42 0.22 15.03
N ARG A 87 5.70 0.88 13.91
CA ARG A 87 5.12 2.18 13.52
C ARG A 87 4.35 2.10 12.20
N LEU A 88 4.22 0.90 11.63
CA LEU A 88 3.67 0.67 10.30
C LEU A 88 2.40 -0.17 10.39
N ALA A 89 1.28 0.41 9.97
CA ALA A 89 0.05 -0.31 9.71
C ALA A 89 -0.07 -0.55 8.21
N SER A 90 -0.05 -1.81 7.77
CA SER A 90 -0.06 -2.16 6.35
C SER A 90 -1.34 -2.89 5.97
N VAL A 91 -1.97 -2.42 4.90
CA VAL A 91 -3.16 -3.06 4.34
C VAL A 91 -2.94 -3.34 2.86
N MET A 92 -3.09 -4.61 2.49
CA MET A 92 -3.06 -5.07 1.11
C MET A 92 -4.48 -5.20 0.58
N ILE A 93 -4.82 -4.43 -0.44
CA ILE A 93 -6.07 -4.52 -1.18
C ILE A 93 -5.83 -5.31 -2.45
N LEU A 94 -6.67 -6.32 -2.67
CA LEU A 94 -6.66 -7.13 -3.90
C LEU A 94 -7.93 -6.83 -4.68
N THR A 95 -7.84 -5.96 -5.69
CA THR A 95 -9.00 -5.60 -6.50
C THR A 95 -9.19 -6.62 -7.63
N GLY A 96 -10.16 -7.52 -7.45
CA GLY A 96 -10.56 -8.50 -8.46
C GLY A 96 -10.78 -9.92 -7.94
N ASP A 97 -11.65 -10.64 -8.63
CA ASP A 97 -12.00 -12.02 -8.32
C ASP A 97 -11.32 -12.99 -9.28
N GLY A 98 -10.68 -14.04 -8.76
CA GLY A 98 -10.07 -15.08 -9.60
C GLY A 98 -8.84 -15.76 -9.01
N LEU A 99 -8.19 -16.58 -9.83
CA LEU A 99 -7.01 -17.37 -9.44
C LEU A 99 -5.85 -16.47 -8.96
N SER A 100 -5.62 -15.33 -9.63
CA SER A 100 -4.55 -14.39 -9.28
C SER A 100 -4.76 -13.77 -7.90
N SER A 101 -6.00 -13.38 -7.53
CA SER A 101 -6.26 -12.84 -6.20
C SER A 101 -6.15 -13.92 -5.11
N LYS A 102 -6.47 -15.18 -5.42
CA LYS A 102 -6.22 -16.31 -4.51
C LYS A 102 -4.70 -16.53 -4.28
N LEU A 103 -3.89 -16.49 -5.34
CA LEU A 103 -2.44 -16.61 -5.22
C LEU A 103 -1.82 -15.42 -4.46
N MET A 104 -2.32 -14.21 -4.71
CA MET A 104 -1.91 -13.01 -3.97
C MET A 104 -2.24 -13.12 -2.48
N ARG A 105 -3.42 -13.62 -2.11
CA ARG A 105 -3.76 -13.87 -0.70
C ARG A 105 -2.78 -14.83 -0.01
N ASN A 106 -2.40 -15.92 -0.68
CA ASN A 106 -1.38 -16.85 -0.14
C ASN A 106 0.00 -16.18 0.00
N SER A 107 0.35 -15.34 -0.96
CA SER A 107 1.56 -14.52 -0.92
C SER A 107 1.55 -13.55 0.27
N ALA A 108 0.42 -12.89 0.50
CA ALA A 108 0.19 -11.95 1.59
C ALA A 108 0.32 -12.64 2.96
N GLN A 109 -0.24 -13.84 3.11
CA GLN A 109 -0.07 -14.64 4.33
C GLN A 109 1.39 -14.99 4.60
N SER A 110 2.18 -15.27 3.55
CA SER A 110 3.61 -15.49 3.70
C SER A 110 4.32 -14.24 4.21
N VAL A 111 3.96 -13.05 3.70
CA VAL A 111 4.53 -11.78 4.18
C VAL A 111 4.14 -11.49 5.63
N LYS A 112 2.86 -11.67 5.98
CA LYS A 112 2.35 -11.53 7.36
C LYS A 112 3.12 -12.39 8.36
N SER A 113 3.45 -13.63 7.98
CA SER A 113 4.21 -14.55 8.84
C SER A 113 5.65 -14.09 9.13
N ILE A 114 6.20 -13.24 8.25
CA ILE A 114 7.55 -12.69 8.38
C ILE A 114 7.49 -11.35 9.14
N LEU A 115 6.48 -10.51 8.88
CA LEU A 115 6.27 -9.23 9.53
C LEU A 115 5.50 -9.34 10.86
N ARG A 116 5.99 -10.18 11.77
CA ARG A 116 5.26 -10.57 13.00
C ARG A 116 4.89 -9.41 13.94
N ASN A 117 5.59 -8.28 13.83
CA ASN A 117 5.43 -7.12 14.71
C ASN A 117 4.66 -5.96 14.04
N SER A 118 4.18 -6.12 12.81
CA SER A 118 3.38 -5.09 12.11
C SER A 118 1.92 -5.48 12.06
N SER A 119 1.03 -4.49 12.11
CA SER A 119 -0.34 -4.68 11.62
C SER A 119 -0.25 -4.92 10.11
N PHE A 120 -0.59 -6.14 9.67
CA PHE A 120 -0.65 -6.48 8.24
C PHE A 120 -1.97 -7.19 7.98
N ASP A 121 -2.82 -6.56 7.18
CA ASP A 121 -4.14 -7.07 6.85
C ASP A 121 -4.41 -7.08 5.35
N VAL A 122 -5.43 -7.85 4.96
CA VAL A 122 -5.84 -8.00 3.57
C VAL A 122 -7.30 -7.59 3.45
N ALA A 123 -7.54 -6.54 2.67
CA ALA A 123 -8.87 -6.01 2.37
C ALA A 123 -9.34 -6.41 0.97
N ARG A 124 -10.66 -6.45 0.76
CA ARG A 124 -11.30 -6.78 -0.53
C ARG A 124 -11.60 -5.56 -1.37
N SER A 125 -11.57 -4.37 -0.77
CA SER A 125 -11.87 -3.10 -1.43
C SER A 125 -11.04 -1.97 -0.82
N ILE A 126 -11.00 -0.84 -1.54
CA ILE A 126 -10.37 0.40 -1.06
C ILE A 126 -11.07 0.89 0.20
N ASP A 127 -12.40 0.94 0.21
CA ASP A 127 -13.19 1.36 1.38
C ASP A 127 -12.90 0.54 2.63
N GLU A 128 -12.88 -0.78 2.48
CA GLU A 128 -12.54 -1.69 3.58
C GLU A 128 -11.12 -1.43 4.08
N GLY A 129 -10.15 -1.28 3.17
CA GLY A 129 -8.77 -1.04 3.54
C GLY A 129 -8.54 0.32 4.22
N ALA A 130 -9.22 1.36 3.75
CA ALA A 130 -9.19 2.69 4.37
C ALA A 130 -9.77 2.67 5.79
N ARG A 131 -10.89 1.95 6.00
CA ARG A 131 -11.47 1.75 7.34
C ARG A 131 -10.54 0.96 8.26
N MET A 132 -9.87 -0.08 7.77
CA MET A 132 -8.90 -0.84 8.57
C MET A 132 -7.74 0.04 9.02
N LEU A 133 -7.17 0.85 8.12
CA LEU A 133 -6.12 1.80 8.50
C LEU A 133 -6.60 2.85 9.50
N ALA A 134 -7.83 3.32 9.39
CA ALA A 134 -8.40 4.29 10.34
C ALA A 134 -8.58 3.72 11.76
N LEU A 135 -8.62 2.39 11.93
CA LEU A 135 -8.62 1.76 13.25
C LEU A 135 -7.23 1.80 13.91
N ASP A 136 -6.18 1.70 13.10
CA ASP A 136 -4.79 1.66 13.56
C ASP A 136 -4.15 3.07 13.66
N LEU A 137 -4.67 4.04 12.92
CA LEU A 137 -4.10 5.38 12.78
C LEU A 137 -5.07 6.47 13.24
N VAL A 138 -4.61 7.27 14.21
CA VAL A 138 -5.40 8.39 14.74
C VAL A 138 -5.47 9.51 13.70
N GLY A 139 -6.68 10.05 13.49
CA GLY A 139 -6.89 11.23 12.64
C GLY A 139 -7.07 10.94 11.15
N ILE A 140 -7.18 9.67 10.76
CA ILE A 140 -7.55 9.29 9.40
C ILE A 140 -9.07 9.32 9.24
N ASP A 141 -9.54 10.09 8.25
CA ASP A 141 -10.90 9.98 7.73
C ASP A 141 -10.93 8.91 6.63
N PRO A 142 -11.58 7.76 6.86
CA PRO A 142 -11.58 6.66 5.90
C PRO A 142 -12.34 6.98 4.61
N GLU A 143 -13.34 7.86 4.65
CA GLU A 143 -14.11 8.24 3.46
C GLU A 143 -13.28 9.15 2.55
N LEU A 144 -12.58 10.11 3.16
CA LEU A 144 -11.64 10.97 2.43
C LEU A 144 -10.49 10.15 1.83
N LEU A 145 -9.90 9.22 2.60
CA LEU A 145 -8.80 8.38 2.11
C LEU A 145 -9.26 7.48 0.94
N ALA A 146 -10.47 6.92 1.03
CA ALA A 146 -11.04 6.13 -0.06
C ALA A 146 -11.25 6.99 -1.32
N SER A 147 -11.86 8.17 -1.19
CA SER A 147 -12.04 9.12 -2.30
C SER A 147 -10.70 9.49 -2.96
N GLN A 148 -9.66 9.75 -2.17
CA GLN A 148 -8.33 10.05 -2.69
C GLN A 148 -7.72 8.85 -3.45
N CYS A 149 -7.94 7.62 -2.98
CA CYS A 149 -7.52 6.44 -3.71
C CYS A 149 -8.26 6.29 -5.05
N GLU A 150 -9.55 6.60 -5.11
CA GLU A 150 -10.30 6.57 -6.37
C GLU A 150 -9.78 7.61 -7.38
N GLU A 151 -9.49 8.84 -6.93
CA GLU A 151 -8.87 9.88 -7.75
C GLU A 151 -7.51 9.43 -8.32
N LEU A 152 -6.66 8.83 -7.48
CA LEU A 152 -5.36 8.30 -7.88
C LEU A 152 -5.50 7.15 -8.89
N HIS A 153 -6.52 6.31 -8.72
CA HIS A 153 -6.80 5.22 -9.65
C HIS A 153 -7.21 5.72 -11.03
N VAL A 154 -8.08 6.75 -11.08
CA VAL A 154 -8.43 7.44 -12.33
C VAL A 154 -7.18 8.06 -12.97
N HIS A 155 -6.33 8.71 -12.17
CA HIS A 155 -5.07 9.27 -12.65
C HIS A 155 -4.15 8.20 -13.25
N MET A 156 -3.93 7.08 -12.57
CA MET A 156 -3.10 5.97 -13.07
C MET A 156 -3.59 5.44 -14.42
N ARG A 157 -4.91 5.28 -14.59
CA ARG A 157 -5.51 4.83 -15.86
C ARG A 157 -5.34 5.84 -17.00
N SER A 158 -5.25 7.13 -16.71
CA SER A 158 -5.01 8.16 -17.73
C SER A 158 -3.59 8.15 -18.32
N LEU A 159 -2.66 7.41 -17.70
CA LEU A 159 -1.29 7.23 -18.15
C LEU A 159 -1.10 6.03 -19.12
N SER A 160 -2.18 5.31 -19.42
CA SER A 160 -2.19 4.12 -20.30
C SER A 160 -2.56 4.44 -21.74
#